data_AF-A0A6V7JGU6-F1
#
_entry.id   AF-A0A6V7JGU6-F1
#
_cell.length_a   1.000
_cell.length_b   1.000
_cell.length_c   1.000
_cell.angle_alpha   90.00
_cell.angle_beta   90.00
_cell.angle_gamma   90.00
#
_symmetry.space_group_name_H-M   'P 1'
#
loop_
_entity.id
_entity.type
_entity.pdbx_description
1 polymer ?
#
loop_
_entity_poly.entity_id
_entity_poly.type
_entity_poly.pdbx_seq_one_letter_code
_entity_poly.pdbx_strand_id
1 'polypeptide(L)'
;CLFADMESFIKTADSHERQVLTDYTNLVAPHHLRFNYVSLGAGLSVILGPLTLDQPLPTETEYPFPVDQQPMYGIIYFLESFTTLQCCCTGPLDCQLCMALWFATCRLKLLAEKLRTVTSSRELNECIKVHQYLL
;
A
#
# COMPACT_ATOMS: atom_id res chain seq x y z
N CYS A 1 12.97 -8.16 -8.26
CA CYS A 1 12.35 -6.95 -7.67
C CYS A 1 10.87 -7.27 -7.67
N LEU A 2 10.21 -7.30 -6.51
CA LEU A 2 8.90 -7.95 -6.35
C LEU A 2 7.88 -7.56 -7.44
N PHE A 3 7.88 -6.27 -7.84
CA PHE A 3 7.05 -5.77 -8.93
C PHE A 3 7.38 -6.35 -10.31
N ALA A 4 8.67 -6.50 -10.65
CA ALA A 4 9.10 -7.13 -11.88
C ALA A 4 8.74 -8.63 -11.92
N ASP A 5 8.81 -9.29 -10.76
CA ASP A 5 8.44 -10.70 -10.63
C ASP A 5 6.92 -10.90 -10.75
N MET A 6 6.13 -10.00 -10.16
CA MET A 6 4.68 -9.92 -10.36
C MET A 6 4.32 -9.66 -11.83
N GLU A 7 4.98 -8.69 -12.47
CA GLU A 7 4.72 -8.32 -13.87
C GLU A 7 5.02 -9.48 -14.82
N SER A 8 6.15 -10.16 -14.61
CA SER A 8 6.52 -11.36 -15.37
C SER A 8 5.47 -12.46 -15.20
N PHE A 9 5.06 -12.74 -13.96
CA PHE A 9 4.03 -13.74 -13.67
C PHE A 9 2.70 -13.43 -14.34
N ILE A 10 2.23 -12.17 -14.27
CA ILE A 10 0.98 -11.74 -14.92
C ILE A 10 1.05 -11.96 -16.44
N LYS A 11 2.21 -11.71 -17.06
CA LYS A 11 2.40 -11.92 -18.51
C LYS A 11 2.37 -13.39 -18.91
N THR A 12 2.81 -14.29 -18.02
CA THR A 12 2.89 -15.74 -18.28
C THR A 12 1.71 -16.54 -17.71
N ALA A 13 0.81 -15.91 -16.95
CA ALA A 13 -0.28 -16.58 -16.25
C ALA A 13 -1.30 -17.20 -17.22
N ASP A 14 -1.73 -18.43 -16.90
CA ASP A 14 -2.80 -19.10 -17.65
C ASP A 14 -4.17 -18.43 -17.41
N SER A 15 -5.15 -18.75 -18.28
CA SER A 15 -6.53 -18.27 -18.20
C SER A 15 -7.15 -18.41 -16.79
N HIS A 16 -6.96 -19.55 -16.13
CA HIS A 16 -7.45 -19.78 -14.76
C HIS A 16 -6.72 -18.93 -13.73
N GLU A 17 -5.38 -18.87 -13.80
CA GLU A 17 -4.55 -18.10 -12.86
C GLU A 17 -4.85 -16.60 -12.95
N ARG A 18 -5.07 -16.12 -14.18
CA ARG A 18 -5.45 -14.74 -14.46
C ARG A 18 -6.86 -14.42 -13.94
N GLN A 19 -7.80 -15.35 -14.03
CA GLN A 19 -9.14 -15.18 -13.47
C GLN A 19 -9.09 -15.01 -11.95
N VAL A 20 -8.40 -15.92 -11.25
CA VAL A 20 -8.22 -15.83 -9.79
C VAL A 20 -7.56 -14.50 -9.40
N LEU A 21 -6.49 -14.09 -10.09
CA LEU A 21 -5.82 -12.82 -9.79
C LEU A 21 -6.73 -11.61 -10.04
N THR A 22 -7.53 -11.64 -11.10
CA THR A 22 -8.49 -10.57 -11.44
C THR A 22 -9.57 -10.45 -10.38
N ASP A 23 -10.13 -11.57 -9.93
CA ASP A 23 -11.16 -11.60 -8.89
C ASP A 23 -10.66 -11.02 -7.57
N TYR A 24 -9.45 -11.40 -7.13
CA TYR A 24 -8.82 -10.84 -5.94
C TYR A 24 -8.48 -9.35 -6.10
N THR A 25 -8.00 -8.94 -7.27
CA THR A 25 -7.71 -7.53 -7.56
C THR A 25 -8.98 -6.69 -7.50
N ASN A 26 -10.07 -7.17 -8.11
CA ASN A 26 -11.36 -6.47 -8.09
C ASN A 26 -11.95 -6.36 -6.68
N LEU A 27 -11.71 -7.34 -5.82
CA LEU A 27 -12.12 -7.30 -4.42
C LEU A 27 -11.36 -6.20 -3.64
N VAL A 28 -10.06 -6.09 -3.86
CA VAL A 28 -9.13 -5.33 -3.01
C VAL A 28 -8.88 -3.90 -3.52
N ALA A 29 -8.88 -3.69 -4.84
CA ALA A 29 -8.67 -2.39 -5.48
C ALA A 29 -9.59 -1.25 -4.98
N PRO A 30 -10.93 -1.42 -4.87
CA PRO A 30 -11.79 -0.31 -4.45
C PRO A 30 -11.52 0.14 -3.01
N HIS A 31 -11.09 -0.77 -2.13
CA HIS A 31 -10.73 -0.43 -0.76
C HIS A 31 -9.44 0.39 -0.71
N HIS A 32 -8.40 -0.02 -1.45
CA HIS A 32 -7.16 0.76 -1.53
C HIS A 32 -7.40 2.14 -2.15
N LEU A 33 -8.13 2.21 -3.27
CA LEU A 33 -8.41 3.49 -3.92
C LEU A 33 -9.15 4.42 -2.95
N ARG A 34 -10.21 3.94 -2.30
CA ARG A 34 -10.96 4.72 -1.31
C ARG A 34 -10.08 5.23 -0.18
N PHE A 35 -9.26 4.35 0.40
CA PHE A 35 -8.36 4.72 1.49
C PHE A 35 -7.36 5.81 1.07
N ASN A 36 -6.74 5.66 -0.10
CA ASN A 36 -5.78 6.64 -0.63
C ASN A 36 -6.46 7.99 -0.93
N TYR A 37 -7.64 7.99 -1.54
CA TYR A 37 -8.40 9.22 -1.80
C TYR A 37 -8.78 9.95 -0.51
N VAL A 38 -9.27 9.22 0.49
CA VAL A 38 -9.63 9.82 1.79
C VAL A 38 -8.39 10.36 2.50
N SER A 39 -7.29 9.61 2.51
CA SER A 39 -6.03 10.04 3.13
C SER A 39 -5.47 11.31 2.48
N LEU A 40 -5.49 11.39 1.14
CA LEU A 40 -5.02 12.56 0.41
C LEU A 40 -5.92 13.78 0.67
N GLY A 41 -7.25 13.59 0.66
CA GLY A 41 -8.20 14.64 0.98
C GLY A 41 -8.02 15.18 2.40
N ALA A 42 -7.81 14.29 3.38
CA ALA A 42 -7.55 14.67 4.76
C ALA A 42 -6.24 15.47 4.90
N GLY A 43 -5.15 15.02 4.27
CA GLY A 43 -3.88 15.73 4.31
C GLY A 43 -3.94 17.13 3.69
N LEU A 44 -4.60 17.25 2.53
CA LEU A 44 -4.82 18.57 1.91
C LEU A 44 -5.66 19.48 2.81
N SER A 45 -6.66 18.92 3.50
CA SER A 45 -7.51 19.69 4.42
C SER A 45 -6.71 20.22 5.61
N VAL A 46 -5.75 19.45 6.14
CA VAL A 46 -4.85 19.89 7.22
C VAL A 46 -3.92 21.00 6.73
N ILE A 47 -3.29 20.83 5.58
CA ILE A 47 -2.34 21.82 5.01
C ILE A 47 -3.06 23.13 4.64
N LEU A 48 -4.28 23.06 4.13
CA LEU A 48 -5.09 24.23 3.76
C LEU A 48 -5.93 24.78 4.93
N GLY A 49 -5.98 24.08 6.06
CA GLY A 49 -6.72 24.48 7.26
C GLY A 49 -6.45 25.93 7.67
N PRO A 50 -5.18 26.37 7.79
CA PRO A 50 -4.83 27.74 8.17
C PRO A 50 -5.28 28.83 7.19
N LEU A 51 -5.64 28.47 5.95
CA LEU A 51 -6.16 29.41 4.96
C LEU A 51 -7.68 29.59 5.06
N THR A 52 -8.37 28.68 5.74
CA THR A 52 -9.85 28.64 5.80
C THR A 52 -10.39 28.73 7.23
N LEU A 53 -9.60 28.34 8.22
CA LEU A 53 -9.89 28.45 9.65
C LEU A 53 -9.02 29.55 10.27
N ASP A 54 -9.52 30.17 11.34
CA ASP A 54 -8.77 31.11 12.20
C ASP A 54 -7.73 30.37 13.08
N GLN A 55 -6.91 29.52 12.46
CA GLN A 55 -5.81 28.81 13.12
C GLN A 55 -4.47 29.27 12.51
N PRO A 56 -3.44 29.51 13.32
CA PRO A 56 -2.16 30.03 12.83
C PRO A 56 -1.34 28.96 12.09
N LEU A 57 -1.46 27.69 12.47
CA LEU A 57 -0.64 26.59 11.96
C LEU A 57 -1.52 25.43 11.47
N PRO A 58 -1.01 24.58 10.53
CA PRO A 58 -1.74 23.41 10.04
C PRO A 58 -2.26 22.49 11.15
N THR A 59 -1.52 22.41 12.26
CA THR A 59 -1.87 21.63 13.43
C THR A 59 -1.96 22.50 14.68
N GLU A 60 -2.96 22.23 15.51
CA GLU A 60 -3.13 22.83 16.82
C GLU A 60 -2.12 22.22 17.81
N THR A 61 -0.90 22.75 17.81
CA THR A 61 0.21 22.28 18.65
C THR A 61 0.78 23.42 19.49
N GLU A 62 0.92 23.19 20.79
CA GLU A 62 1.59 24.11 21.72
C GLU A 62 3.11 23.97 21.61
N TYR A 63 3.79 25.08 21.30
CA TYR A 63 5.25 25.12 21.20
C TYR A 63 5.88 25.82 22.42
N PRO A 64 6.98 25.30 23.00
CA PRO A 64 7.65 25.92 24.15
C PRO A 64 8.47 27.18 23.80
N PHE A 65 8.30 27.71 22.58
CA PHE A 65 9.00 28.87 22.04
C PHE A 65 8.03 29.71 21.18
N PRO A 66 8.26 31.02 21.01
CA PRO A 66 7.38 31.87 20.22
C PRO A 66 7.41 31.48 18.73
N VAL A 67 6.23 31.24 18.16
CA VAL A 67 6.04 30.79 16.77
C VAL A 67 5.52 31.90 15.86
N ASP A 68 5.00 32.97 16.44
CA ASP A 68 4.31 34.09 15.76
C ASP A 68 5.29 35.01 14.99
N GLN A 69 6.60 34.83 15.19
CA GLN A 69 7.63 35.68 14.61
C GLN A 69 8.27 35.00 13.40
N GLN A 70 8.43 35.75 12.30
CA GLN A 70 9.27 35.32 11.19
C GLN A 70 10.75 35.30 11.63
N PRO A 71 11.56 34.30 11.23
CA PRO A 71 11.27 33.26 10.23
C PRO A 71 10.65 31.97 10.80
N MET A 72 10.46 31.89 12.12
CA MET A 72 10.08 30.66 12.84
C MET A 72 8.74 30.11 12.33
N TYR A 73 7.74 30.97 12.17
CA TYR A 73 6.44 30.62 11.60
C TYR A 73 6.55 29.83 10.29
N GLY A 74 7.34 30.33 9.33
CA GLY A 74 7.49 29.71 8.01
C GLY A 74 8.19 28.36 8.07
N ILE A 75 9.18 28.21 8.96
CA ILE A 75 9.89 26.94 9.17
C ILE A 75 8.93 25.89 9.73
N ILE A 76 8.15 26.24 10.75
CA ILE A 76 7.21 25.33 11.40
C ILE A 76 6.11 24.93 10.42
N TYR A 77 5.50 25.90 9.75
CA TYR A 77 4.48 25.65 8.73
C TYR A 77 4.99 24.68 7.66
N PHE A 78 6.23 24.88 7.19
CA PHE A 78 6.85 24.00 6.21
C PHE A 78 7.06 22.58 6.75
N LEU A 79 7.59 22.45 7.97
CA LEU A 79 7.82 21.15 8.61
C LEU A 79 6.53 20.39 8.84
N GLU A 80 5.50 21.04 9.40
CA GLU A 80 4.19 20.41 9.63
C GLU A 80 3.52 20.00 8.32
N SER A 81 3.61 20.85 7.29
CA SER A 81 3.11 20.51 5.95
C SER A 81 3.85 19.32 5.37
N PHE A 82 5.19 19.29 5.48
CA PHE A 82 6.02 18.20 4.99
C PHE A 82 5.73 16.88 5.72
N THR A 83 5.63 16.90 7.05
CA THR A 83 5.26 15.72 7.84
C THR A 83 3.86 15.23 7.49
N THR A 84 2.90 16.14 7.30
CA THR A 84 1.53 15.78 6.85
C THR A 84 1.56 15.08 5.50
N LEU A 85 2.32 15.60 4.53
CA LEU A 85 2.53 14.95 3.23
C LEU A 85 3.18 13.58 3.39
N GLN A 86 4.21 13.46 4.24
CA GLN A 86 4.88 12.19 4.49
C GLN A 86 3.92 11.14 5.06
N CYS A 87 3.07 11.50 6.02
CA CYS A 87 2.02 10.63 6.55
C CYS A 87 0.98 10.23 5.49
N CYS A 88 0.65 11.12 4.56
CA CYS A 88 -0.22 10.78 3.43
C CYS A 88 0.44 9.78 2.47
N CYS A 89 1.78 9.79 2.37
CA CYS A 89 2.55 8.88 1.53
C CYS A 89 2.78 7.50 2.18
N THR A 90 2.76 7.38 3.51
CA THR A 90 2.95 6.09 4.20
C THR A 90 1.80 5.12 3.99
N GLY A 91 0.55 5.61 3.94
CA GLY A 91 -0.62 4.77 3.63
C GLY A 91 -0.53 4.01 2.29
N PRO A 92 -0.19 4.69 1.17
CA PRO A 92 0.10 4.02 -0.09
C PRO A 92 1.19 2.94 0.00
N LEU A 93 2.26 3.16 0.79
CA LEU A 93 3.32 2.16 0.98
C LEU A 93 2.79 0.90 1.68
N ASP A 94 1.95 1.07 2.70
CA ASP A 94 1.29 -0.06 3.37
C ASP A 94 0.35 -0.81 2.40
N CYS A 95 -0.31 -0.09 1.49
CA CYS A 95 -1.11 -0.70 0.43
C CYS A 95 -0.26 -1.57 -0.52
N GLN A 96 0.95 -1.12 -0.88
CA GLN A 96 1.89 -1.91 -1.71
C GLN A 96 2.30 -3.20 -1.01
N LEU A 97 2.61 -3.14 0.29
CA LEU A 97 2.92 -4.33 1.08
C LEU A 97 1.73 -5.28 1.15
N CYS A 98 0.53 -4.76 1.36
CA CYS A 98 -0.69 -5.56 1.37
C CYS A 98 -0.93 -6.25 0.02
N MET A 99 -0.76 -5.56 -1.10
CA MET A 99 -0.85 -6.15 -2.44
C MET A 99 0.18 -7.27 -2.66
N ALA A 100 1.41 -7.09 -2.18
CA ALA A 100 2.44 -8.13 -2.22
C ALA A 100 2.02 -9.39 -1.45
N LEU A 101 1.47 -9.21 -0.24
CA LEU A 101 0.95 -10.31 0.59
C LEU A 101 -0.24 -11.01 -0.06
N TRP A 102 -1.16 -10.26 -0.66
CA TRP A 102 -2.28 -10.82 -1.41
C TRP A 102 -1.82 -11.62 -2.62
N PHE A 103 -0.84 -11.10 -3.35
CA PHE A 103 -0.24 -11.80 -4.49
C PHE A 103 0.43 -13.12 -4.05
N ALA A 104 1.22 -13.09 -2.97
CA ALA A 104 1.81 -14.29 -2.39
C ALA A 104 0.71 -15.30 -1.99
N THR A 105 -0.35 -14.83 -1.32
CA THR A 105 -1.49 -15.66 -0.92
C THR A 105 -2.19 -16.31 -2.13
N CYS A 106 -2.40 -15.56 -3.22
CA CYS A 106 -2.98 -16.09 -4.45
C CYS A 106 -2.11 -17.20 -5.04
N ARG A 107 -0.79 -16.99 -5.09
CA ARG A 107 0.16 -18.01 -5.57
C ARG A 107 0.16 -19.25 -4.69
N LEU A 108 0.08 -19.09 -3.37
CA LEU A 108 -0.05 -20.20 -2.43
C LEU A 108 -1.35 -20.98 -2.62
N LYS A 109 -2.46 -20.29 -2.88
CA LYS A 109 -3.76 -20.91 -3.14
C LYS A 109 -3.75 -21.73 -4.44
N LEU A 110 -3.22 -21.16 -5.52
CA LEU A 110 -3.04 -21.86 -6.80
C LEU A 110 -2.13 -23.09 -6.65
N LEU A 111 -1.07 -22.97 -5.85
CA LEU A 111 -0.17 -24.08 -5.56
C LEU A 111 -0.89 -25.18 -4.76
N ALA A 112 -1.68 -24.81 -3.75
CA ALA A 112 -2.47 -25.75 -2.95
C ALA A 112 -3.54 -26.48 -3.79
N GLU A 113 -4.13 -25.82 -4.77
CA GLU A 113 -5.08 -26.41 -5.72
C GLU A 113 -4.41 -27.42 -6.65
N LYS A 114 -3.23 -27.07 -7.20
CA LYS A 114 -2.39 -28.02 -7.95
C LYS A 114 -1.99 -29.21 -7.07
N LEU A 115 -1.62 -28.98 -5.82
CA LEU A 115 -1.29 -30.05 -4.86
C LEU A 115 -2.45 -31.00 -4.57
N ARG A 116 -3.69 -30.51 -4.53
CA ARG A 116 -4.88 -31.35 -4.32
C ARG A 116 -5.25 -32.21 -5.52
N THR A 117 -4.85 -31.81 -6.71
CA THR A 117 -5.09 -32.55 -7.97
C THR A 117 -3.94 -33.50 -8.33
N VAL A 118 -2.76 -33.30 -7.74
CA VAL A 118 -1.60 -34.18 -7.86
C VAL A 118 -1.84 -35.52 -7.15
N THR A 119 -1.64 -36.63 -7.89
CA THR A 119 -1.79 -38.01 -7.40
C THR A 119 -0.44 -38.72 -7.18
N SER A 120 0.70 -38.03 -7.40
CA SER A 120 2.06 -38.61 -7.36
C SER A 120 3.03 -37.82 -6.47
N SER A 121 3.81 -38.54 -5.65
CA SER A 121 4.78 -37.96 -4.70
C SER A 121 5.89 -37.11 -5.34
N ARG A 122 6.10 -37.22 -6.65
CA ARG A 122 7.13 -36.47 -7.40
C ARG A 122 6.69 -35.03 -7.70
N GLU A 123 5.42 -34.85 -8.04
CA GLU A 123 4.81 -33.53 -8.31
C GLU A 123 4.59 -32.74 -7.01
N LEU A 124 4.33 -33.44 -5.90
CA LEU A 124 4.30 -32.87 -4.55
C LEU A 124 5.65 -32.23 -4.17
N ASN A 125 6.77 -32.90 -4.48
CA ASN A 125 8.11 -32.39 -4.18
C ASN A 125 8.48 -31.15 -5.00
N GLU A 126 8.03 -31.06 -6.25
CA GLU A 126 8.23 -29.86 -7.09
C GLU A 126 7.38 -28.68 -6.60
N CYS A 127 6.14 -28.93 -6.15
CA CYS A 127 5.34 -27.90 -5.47
C CYS A 127 6.00 -27.39 -4.19
N ILE A 128 6.58 -28.26 -3.37
CA ILE A 128 7.28 -27.87 -2.14
C ILE A 128 8.51 -27.00 -2.45
N LYS A 129 9.26 -27.31 -3.52
CA LYS A 129 10.37 -26.45 -3.97
C LYS A 129 9.90 -25.08 -4.45
N VAL A 130 8.79 -25.02 -5.20
CA VAL A 130 8.19 -23.73 -5.63
C VAL A 130 7.69 -22.93 -4.42
N HIS A 131 7.14 -23.60 -3.41
CA HIS A 131 6.74 -22.99 -2.14
C HIS A 131 7.94 -22.40 -1.39
N GLN A 132 9.06 -23.14 -1.31
CA GLN A 132 10.29 -22.66 -0.68
C GLN A 132 10.99 -21.51 -1.44
N TYR A 133 10.75 -21.36 -2.75
CA TYR A 133 11.26 -20.23 -3.54
C TYR A 133 10.39 -18.97 -3.42
N LEU A 134 9.12 -19.15 -3.05
CA LEU A 134 8.13 -18.08 -2.89
C LEU A 134 8.17 -17.39 -1.52
N LEU A 135 8.86 -18.00 -0.56
CA LEU A 135 9.02 -17.56 0.82
C LEU A 135 10.38 -16.87 0.98
#